data_AF-A0A1G8GY87-F1
#
_entry.id   AF-A0A1G8GY87-F1
#
_cell.length_a   1.000
_cell.length_b   1.000
_cell.length_c   1.000
_cell.angle_alpha   90.00
_cell.angle_beta   90.00
_cell.angle_gamma   90.00
#
_symmetry.space_group_name_H-M   'P 1'
#
loop_
_entity.id
_entity.type
_entity.pdbx_description
1 polymer ?
#
loop_
_entity_poly.entity_id
_entity_poly.type
_entity_poly.pdbx_seq_one_letter_code
_entity_poly.pdbx_strand_id
1 'polypeptide(L)'
;MGALIKYEFRKSWKMKGLVLCFTAFFELLFLLGIWRLNEDLLAASCTGLVLTTICGLFLIGVYGIHILSKDINTKQSYMLFMTPNSSYKILGAKVIENCGSVLVSGVFFIALSILDMMLLVVRYDDVQGLIDLMSVAITGDVGNFNYQGFGMACFDGVMGWVYLICLGYLAVVICATLLKGNRFNGLLSFVAFLVISLVVNHIHDAIYGDLYIYSMTRLISNVGFYALLTLLFYLITAWIMDNKLSV
;
A
#
# COMPACT_ATOMS: atom_id res chain seq x y z
N MET A 1 -7.32 4.66 22.12
CA MET A 1 -6.83 4.30 20.78
C MET A 1 -7.84 4.63 19.68
N GLY A 2 -9.10 4.19 19.79
CA GLY A 2 -10.11 4.42 18.73
C GLY A 2 -10.34 5.88 18.31
N ALA A 3 -10.27 6.83 19.25
CA ALA A 3 -10.37 8.27 18.93
C ALA A 3 -9.23 8.78 18.03
N LEU A 4 -7.99 8.30 18.25
CA LEU A 4 -6.82 8.66 17.43
C LEU A 4 -6.94 8.07 16.03
N ILE A 5 -7.36 6.81 15.90
CA ILE A 5 -7.58 6.16 14.60
C ILE A 5 -8.65 6.91 13.80
N LYS A 6 -9.77 7.28 14.44
CA LYS A 6 -10.84 8.07 13.80
C LYS A 6 -10.35 9.44 13.35
N TYR A 7 -9.46 10.07 14.11
CA TYR A 7 -8.85 11.34 13.76
C TYR A 7 -7.96 11.22 12.51
N GLU A 8 -7.06 10.23 12.46
CA GLU A 8 -6.19 9.97 11.31
C GLU A 8 -7.00 9.65 10.06
N PHE A 9 -8.06 8.83 10.20
CA PHE A 9 -8.94 8.48 9.08
C PHE A 9 -9.65 9.70 8.48
N ARG A 10 -10.10 10.64 9.31
CA ARG A 10 -10.73 11.88 8.83
C ARG A 10 -9.74 12.74 8.03
N LYS A 11 -8.46 12.70 8.39
CA LYS A 11 -7.40 13.47 7.74
C LYS A 11 -7.03 12.90 6.36
N SER A 12 -7.07 11.58 6.23
CA SER A 12 -6.80 10.85 4.98
C SER A 12 -8.02 10.72 4.05
N TRP A 13 -9.25 10.95 4.55
CA TRP A 13 -10.49 10.72 3.80
C TRP A 13 -10.52 11.39 2.43
N LYS A 14 -10.08 12.65 2.32
CA LYS A 14 -10.14 13.40 1.05
C LYS A 14 -9.37 12.70 -0.07
N MET A 15 -8.20 12.15 0.24
CA MET A 15 -7.40 11.43 -0.75
C MET A 15 -8.03 10.11 -1.15
N LYS A 16 -8.66 9.39 -0.21
CA LYS A 16 -9.40 8.16 -0.50
C LYS A 16 -10.62 8.44 -1.37
N GLY A 17 -11.33 9.54 -1.10
CA GLY A 17 -12.44 10.01 -1.93
C GLY A 17 -12.00 10.36 -3.35
N LEU A 18 -10.80 10.92 -3.52
CA LEU A 18 -10.21 11.17 -4.84
C LEU A 18 -9.96 9.87 -5.60
N VAL A 19 -9.36 8.86 -4.96
CA VAL A 19 -9.16 7.54 -5.57
C VAL A 19 -10.50 6.93 -6.00
N LEU A 20 -11.51 6.95 -5.13
CA LEU A 20 -12.85 6.46 -5.45
C LEU A 20 -13.51 7.21 -6.63
N CYS A 21 -13.26 8.51 -6.77
CA CYS A 21 -13.78 9.30 -7.89
C CYS A 21 -13.18 8.83 -9.23
N PHE A 22 -11.87 8.60 -9.27
CA PHE A 22 -11.22 8.04 -10.46
C PHE A 22 -11.70 6.61 -10.76
N THR A 23 -11.85 5.78 -9.74
CA THR A 23 -12.41 4.43 -9.92
C THR A 23 -13.81 4.50 -10.52
N ALA A 24 -14.69 5.33 -9.97
CA ALA A 24 -16.05 5.50 -10.49
C ALA A 24 -16.07 6.03 -11.93
N PHE A 25 -15.15 6.92 -12.30
CA PHE A 25 -15.04 7.42 -13.68
C PHE A 25 -14.68 6.30 -14.66
N PHE A 26 -13.66 5.50 -14.38
CA PHE A 26 -13.27 4.39 -15.25
C PHE A 26 -14.29 3.25 -15.26
N GLU A 27 -14.95 3.02 -14.14
CA GLU A 27 -16.06 2.06 -14.03
C GLU A 27 -17.22 2.44 -14.95
N LEU A 28 -17.60 3.72 -15.00
CA LEU A 28 -18.63 4.20 -15.92
C LEU A 28 -18.21 4.02 -17.38
N LEU A 29 -16.93 4.25 -17.71
CA LEU A 29 -16.41 3.99 -19.06
C LEU A 29 -16.46 2.50 -19.41
N PHE A 30 -16.17 1.63 -18.45
CA PHE A 30 -16.24 0.18 -18.61
C PHE A 30 -17.66 -0.29 -18.89
N LEU A 31 -18.63 0.14 -18.07
CA LEU A 31 -20.04 -0.18 -18.29
C LEU A 31 -20.56 0.36 -19.64
N LEU A 32 -20.14 1.56 -20.05
CA LEU A 32 -20.44 2.11 -21.38
C LEU A 32 -19.80 1.30 -22.51
N GLY A 33 -18.58 0.80 -22.31
CA GLY A 33 -17.88 -0.09 -23.23
C GLY A 33 -18.62 -1.40 -23.44
N ILE A 34 -19.07 -2.04 -22.35
CA ILE A 34 -19.89 -3.27 -22.39
C ILE A 34 -21.20 -3.02 -23.14
N TRP A 35 -21.87 -1.91 -22.83
CA TRP A 35 -23.17 -1.60 -23.43
C TRP A 35 -23.09 -1.33 -24.93
N ARG A 36 -22.04 -0.62 -25.37
CA ARG A 36 -21.82 -0.28 -26.78
C ARG A 36 -21.06 -1.36 -27.57
N LEU A 37 -20.59 -2.42 -26.92
CA LEU A 37 -19.72 -3.45 -27.52
C LEU A 37 -18.52 -2.83 -28.25
N ASN A 38 -17.93 -1.79 -27.66
CA ASN A 38 -16.77 -1.11 -28.22
C ASN A 38 -15.50 -1.62 -27.54
N GLU A 39 -14.73 -2.43 -28.26
CA GLU A 39 -13.50 -3.07 -27.79
C GLU A 39 -12.43 -2.05 -27.36
N ASP A 40 -12.27 -0.95 -28.11
CA ASP A 40 -11.29 0.10 -27.78
C ASP A 40 -11.62 0.79 -26.45
N LEU A 41 -12.92 1.09 -26.25
CA LEU A 41 -13.40 1.71 -25.01
C LEU A 41 -13.27 0.77 -23.82
N LEU A 42 -13.57 -0.52 -24.03
CA LEU A 42 -13.40 -1.57 -23.03
C LEU A 42 -11.93 -1.72 -22.62
N ALA A 43 -11.02 -1.86 -23.58
CA ALA A 43 -9.60 -1.97 -23.30
C ALA A 43 -9.07 -0.73 -22.57
N ALA A 44 -9.46 0.48 -22.98
CA ALA A 44 -9.08 1.72 -22.31
C ALA A 44 -9.62 1.82 -20.88
N SER A 45 -10.85 1.35 -20.64
CA SER A 45 -11.45 1.35 -19.31
C SER A 45 -10.82 0.32 -18.37
N CYS A 46 -10.58 -0.92 -18.84
CA CYS A 46 -9.91 -1.98 -18.07
C CYS A 46 -8.49 -1.56 -17.67
N THR A 47 -7.72 -1.03 -18.62
CA THR A 47 -6.37 -0.53 -18.33
C THR A 47 -6.40 0.65 -17.36
N GLY A 48 -7.37 1.55 -17.51
CA GLY A 48 -7.62 2.64 -16.57
C GLY A 48 -7.97 2.18 -15.15
N LEU A 49 -8.81 1.14 -15.00
CA LEU A 49 -9.16 0.54 -13.72
C LEU A 49 -7.93 -0.08 -13.04
N VAL A 50 -7.15 -0.90 -13.77
CA VAL A 50 -5.91 -1.51 -13.26
C VAL A 50 -4.90 -0.44 -12.82
N LEU A 51 -4.70 0.60 -13.64
CA LEU A 51 -3.82 1.71 -13.30
C LEU A 51 -4.33 2.46 -12.06
N THR A 52 -5.63 2.67 -11.95
CA THR A 52 -6.25 3.33 -10.79
C THR A 52 -6.08 2.50 -9.52
N THR A 53 -6.14 1.17 -9.60
CA THR A 53 -5.86 0.28 -8.47
C THR A 53 -4.41 0.42 -8.00
N ILE A 54 -3.44 0.31 -8.91
CA ILE A 54 -2.01 0.38 -8.59
C ILE A 54 -1.66 1.78 -8.04
N CYS A 55 -1.99 2.83 -8.79
CA CYS A 55 -1.71 4.21 -8.40
C CYS A 55 -2.51 4.63 -7.17
N GLY A 56 -3.76 4.19 -7.02
CA GLY A 56 -4.62 4.50 -5.89
C GLY A 56 -4.10 3.93 -4.58
N LEU A 57 -3.70 2.66 -4.58
CA LEU A 57 -3.04 2.02 -3.43
C LEU A 57 -1.73 2.73 -3.09
N PHE A 58 -0.93 3.07 -4.11
CA PHE A 58 0.31 3.82 -3.94
C PHE A 58 0.08 5.19 -3.28
N LEU A 59 -0.88 5.96 -3.80
CA LEU A 59 -1.23 7.28 -3.28
C LEU A 59 -1.74 7.24 -1.84
N ILE A 60 -2.56 6.26 -1.47
CA ILE A 60 -3.04 6.09 -0.09
C ILE A 60 -1.86 5.86 0.86
N GLY A 61 -0.95 4.94 0.49
CA GLY A 61 0.24 4.63 1.29
C GLY A 61 1.17 5.84 1.48
N VAL A 62 1.54 6.50 0.38
CA VAL A 62 2.45 7.66 0.39
C VAL A 62 1.81 8.86 1.09
N TYR A 63 0.50 9.07 0.95
CA TYR A 63 -0.18 10.16 1.64
C TYR A 63 -0.15 9.99 3.16
N GLY A 64 -0.18 8.75 3.67
CA GLY A 64 0.04 8.48 5.10
C GLY A 64 1.41 8.94 5.58
N ILE A 65 2.47 8.68 4.79
CA ILE A 65 3.85 9.15 5.06
C ILE A 65 3.92 10.68 5.01
N HIS A 66 3.26 11.29 4.02
CA HIS A 66 3.17 12.74 3.90
C HIS A 66 2.49 13.40 5.11
N ILE A 67 1.39 12.80 5.60
CA ILE A 67 0.72 13.25 6.82
C ILE A 67 1.70 13.23 8.01
N LEU A 68 2.43 12.12 8.21
CA LEU A 68 3.41 12.03 9.30
C LEU A 68 4.50 13.11 9.17
N SER A 69 5.05 13.29 7.97
CA SER A 69 6.07 14.32 7.71
C SER A 69 5.56 15.71 8.02
N LYS A 70 4.31 16.02 7.65
CA LYS A 70 3.66 17.29 7.99
C LYS A 70 3.45 17.42 9.50
N ASP A 71 3.12 16.34 10.18
CA ASP A 71 2.85 16.36 11.62
C ASP A 71 4.08 16.68 12.45
N ILE A 72 5.23 16.21 12.00
CA ILE A 72 6.52 16.47 12.65
C ILE A 72 7.05 17.86 12.29
N ASN A 73 6.89 18.30 11.03
CA ASN A 73 7.52 19.53 10.56
C ASN A 73 6.66 20.80 10.71
N THR A 74 5.37 20.70 11.07
CA THR A 74 4.47 21.87 11.16
C THR A 74 3.94 22.13 12.58
N LYS A 75 3.96 23.41 12.98
CA LYS A 75 3.53 23.86 14.32
C LYS A 75 2.07 23.53 14.65
N GLN A 76 1.19 23.50 13.66
CA GLN A 76 -0.24 23.24 13.88
C GLN A 76 -0.54 21.75 14.17
N SER A 77 0.25 20.83 13.60
CA SER A 77 0.02 19.39 13.78
C SER A 77 0.88 18.79 14.91
N TYR A 78 1.88 19.53 15.37
CA TYR A 78 2.68 19.21 16.56
C TYR A 78 1.86 19.10 17.86
N MET A 79 0.69 19.75 17.93
CA MET A 79 -0.21 19.69 19.09
C MET A 79 -0.67 18.24 19.40
N LEU A 80 -0.65 17.34 18.40
CA LEU A 80 -0.94 15.92 18.61
C LEU A 80 0.06 15.26 19.58
N PHE A 81 1.33 15.66 19.52
CA PHE A 81 2.40 15.17 20.37
C PHE A 81 2.45 15.84 21.75
N MET A 82 1.67 16.90 21.97
CA MET A 82 1.49 17.53 23.28
C MET A 82 0.33 16.91 24.10
N THR A 83 -0.42 15.97 23.51
CA THR A 83 -1.46 15.24 24.24
C THR A 83 -0.83 14.21 25.18
N PRO A 84 -1.50 13.78 26.28
CA PRO A 84 -0.97 12.77 27.21
C PRO A 84 -1.03 11.34 26.62
N ASN A 85 -0.67 11.20 25.35
CA ASN A 85 -0.54 9.93 24.64
C ASN A 85 0.94 9.70 24.31
N SER A 86 1.43 8.48 24.51
CA SER A 86 2.80 8.13 24.12
C SER A 86 2.99 8.17 22.61
N SER A 87 4.22 8.40 22.16
CA SER A 87 4.60 8.37 20.75
C SER A 87 4.22 7.06 20.07
N TYR A 88 4.33 5.94 20.80
CA TYR A 88 3.86 4.61 20.35
C TYR A 88 2.38 4.60 20.01
N LYS A 89 1.50 5.23 20.81
CA LYS A 89 0.06 5.28 20.52
C LYS A 89 -0.25 6.14 19.30
N ILE A 90 0.49 7.23 19.10
CA ILE A 90 0.29 8.14 17.97
C ILE A 90 0.77 7.47 16.67
N LEU A 91 2.00 6.95 16.64
CA LEU A 91 2.54 6.23 15.50
C LEU A 91 1.72 4.97 15.19
N GLY A 92 1.34 4.21 16.23
CA GLY A 92 0.51 3.02 16.11
C GLY A 92 -0.85 3.32 15.49
N ALA A 93 -1.48 4.45 15.84
CA ALA A 93 -2.74 4.84 15.21
C ALA A 93 -2.58 5.12 13.70
N LYS A 94 -1.46 5.72 13.28
CA LYS A 94 -1.15 5.97 11.86
C LYS A 94 -0.84 4.70 11.09
N VAL A 95 -0.08 3.78 11.69
CA VAL A 95 0.20 2.47 11.07
C VAL A 95 -1.10 1.69 10.91
N ILE A 96 -1.91 1.57 11.98
CA ILE A 96 -3.20 0.85 11.93
C ILE A 96 -4.15 1.48 10.92
N GLU A 97 -4.24 2.81 10.87
CA GLU A 97 -5.10 3.50 9.90
C GLU A 97 -4.66 3.25 8.47
N ASN A 98 -3.36 3.33 8.17
CA ASN A 98 -2.86 3.13 6.81
C ASN A 98 -2.97 1.66 6.39
N CYS A 99 -2.60 0.72 7.27
CA CYS A 99 -2.82 -0.73 7.06
C CYS A 99 -4.29 -1.05 6.83
N GLY A 100 -5.18 -0.55 7.70
CA GLY A 100 -6.62 -0.76 7.56
C GLY A 100 -7.18 -0.18 6.27
N SER A 101 -6.68 0.99 5.86
CA SER A 101 -7.11 1.64 4.61
C SER A 101 -6.70 0.83 3.39
N VAL A 102 -5.46 0.34 3.36
CA VAL A 102 -4.94 -0.50 2.27
C VAL A 102 -5.73 -1.81 2.19
N LEU A 103 -5.96 -2.47 3.33
CA LEU A 103 -6.75 -3.70 3.39
C LEU A 103 -8.18 -3.49 2.87
N VAL A 104 -8.87 -2.45 3.36
CA VAL A 104 -10.25 -2.15 2.91
C VAL A 104 -10.28 -1.79 1.43
N SER A 105 -9.32 -0.99 0.94
CA SER A 105 -9.24 -0.67 -0.49
C SER A 105 -8.90 -1.90 -1.34
N GLY A 106 -8.03 -2.79 -0.86
CA GLY A 106 -7.68 -4.03 -1.54
C GLY A 106 -8.90 -4.94 -1.69
N VAL A 107 -9.65 -5.16 -0.61
CA VAL A 107 -10.91 -5.93 -0.65
C VAL A 107 -11.91 -5.28 -1.60
N PHE A 108 -12.04 -3.95 -1.58
CA PHE A 108 -12.92 -3.22 -2.49
C PHE A 108 -12.54 -3.43 -3.97
N PHE A 109 -11.27 -3.30 -4.32
CA PHE A 109 -10.81 -3.51 -5.70
C PHE A 109 -10.89 -4.97 -6.16
N ILE A 110 -10.63 -5.93 -5.27
CA ILE A 110 -10.84 -7.36 -5.57
C ILE A 110 -12.32 -7.63 -5.84
N ALA A 111 -13.22 -7.12 -5.00
CA ALA A 111 -14.65 -7.30 -5.19
C ALA A 111 -15.14 -6.66 -6.50
N LEU A 112 -14.67 -5.45 -6.81
CA LEU A 112 -14.98 -4.75 -8.06
C LEU A 112 -14.47 -5.54 -9.28
N SER A 113 -13.21 -6.01 -9.23
CA SER A 113 -12.65 -6.85 -10.30
C SER A 113 -13.44 -8.15 -10.52
N ILE A 114 -13.91 -8.80 -9.46
CA ILE A 114 -14.77 -10.00 -9.59
C ILE A 114 -16.08 -9.65 -10.30
N LEU A 115 -16.71 -8.52 -9.97
CA LEU A 115 -17.94 -8.07 -10.61
C LEU A 115 -17.72 -7.75 -12.09
N ASP A 116 -16.64 -7.07 -12.45
CA ASP A 116 -16.30 -6.74 -13.84
C ASP A 116 -16.09 -8.00 -14.67
N MET A 117 -15.34 -8.96 -14.12
CA MET A 117 -15.09 -10.26 -14.75
C MET A 117 -16.39 -11.03 -14.95
N MET A 118 -17.30 -11.03 -13.96
CA MET A 118 -18.63 -11.65 -14.10
C MET A 118 -19.45 -10.99 -15.23
N LEU A 119 -19.44 -9.66 -15.32
CA LEU A 119 -20.13 -8.93 -16.39
C LEU A 119 -19.57 -9.26 -17.78
N LEU A 120 -18.25 -9.42 -17.89
CA LEU A 120 -17.61 -9.82 -19.14
C LEU A 120 -17.99 -11.25 -19.55
N VAL A 121 -17.99 -12.21 -18.61
CA VAL A 121 -18.46 -13.59 -18.89
C VAL A 121 -19.87 -13.56 -19.47
N VAL A 122 -20.80 -12.88 -18.77
CA VAL A 122 -22.21 -12.85 -19.16
C VAL A 122 -22.40 -12.21 -20.52
N ARG A 123 -21.55 -11.24 -20.90
CA ARG A 123 -21.70 -10.51 -22.16
C ARG A 123 -21.04 -11.19 -23.35
N TYR A 124 -19.85 -11.76 -23.17
CA TYR A 124 -19.02 -12.30 -24.26
C TYR A 124 -18.99 -13.83 -24.34
N ASP A 125 -19.55 -14.53 -23.34
CA ASP A 125 -19.60 -16.00 -23.25
C ASP A 125 -18.22 -16.69 -23.33
N ASP A 126 -17.13 -15.94 -23.07
CA ASP A 126 -15.75 -16.41 -23.13
C ASP A 126 -15.18 -16.65 -21.74
N VAL A 127 -15.50 -17.81 -21.18
CA VAL A 127 -15.04 -18.24 -19.84
C VAL A 127 -13.56 -18.63 -19.87
N GLN A 128 -13.07 -19.19 -20.97
CA GLN A 128 -11.70 -19.70 -21.09
C GLN A 128 -10.68 -18.57 -21.19
N GLY A 129 -10.95 -17.53 -21.98
CA GLY A 129 -10.09 -16.34 -22.05
C GLY A 129 -9.91 -15.65 -20.70
N LEU A 130 -10.93 -15.68 -19.83
CA LEU A 130 -10.87 -15.12 -18.47
C LEU A 130 -10.02 -15.96 -17.51
N ILE A 131 -10.18 -17.29 -17.55
CA ILE A 131 -9.36 -18.21 -16.74
C ILE A 131 -7.89 -18.08 -17.13
N ASP A 132 -7.61 -17.94 -18.42
CA ASP A 132 -6.25 -17.73 -18.93
C ASP A 132 -5.69 -16.39 -18.45
N LEU A 133 -6.45 -15.30 -18.55
CA LEU A 133 -6.08 -13.98 -18.00
C LEU A 133 -5.76 -14.04 -16.50
N MET A 134 -6.59 -14.73 -15.71
CA MET A 134 -6.35 -14.91 -14.28
C MET A 134 -5.10 -15.75 -14.01
N SER A 135 -4.90 -16.83 -14.74
CA SER A 135 -3.72 -17.70 -14.57
C SER A 135 -2.42 -16.96 -14.92
N VAL A 136 -2.38 -16.19 -16.01
CA VAL A 136 -1.23 -15.36 -16.36
C VAL A 136 -0.96 -14.29 -15.29
N ALA A 137 -1.99 -13.61 -14.80
CA ALA A 137 -1.83 -12.57 -13.78
C ALA A 137 -1.27 -13.10 -12.45
N ILE A 138 -1.47 -14.38 -12.12
CA ILE A 138 -1.19 -14.95 -10.80
C ILE A 138 0.02 -15.87 -10.81
N THR A 139 0.13 -16.75 -11.79
CA THR A 139 1.20 -17.75 -11.89
C THR A 139 2.24 -17.44 -12.95
N GLY A 140 2.00 -16.44 -13.80
CA GLY A 140 2.86 -16.14 -14.95
C GLY A 140 2.85 -17.25 -16.02
N ASP A 141 1.95 -18.23 -15.88
CA ASP A 141 1.80 -19.40 -16.73
C ASP A 141 0.32 -19.68 -16.97
N VAL A 142 0.00 -20.15 -18.16
CA VAL A 142 -1.38 -20.37 -18.63
C VAL A 142 -1.88 -21.72 -18.11
N GLY A 143 -3.04 -21.72 -17.45
CA GLY A 143 -3.76 -22.96 -17.11
C GLY A 143 -3.36 -23.65 -15.79
N ASN A 144 -2.41 -23.12 -15.01
CA ASN A 144 -2.00 -23.69 -13.71
C ASN A 144 -2.44 -22.82 -12.50
N PHE A 145 -3.70 -22.40 -12.49
CA PHE A 145 -4.23 -21.56 -11.41
C PHE A 145 -4.28 -22.30 -10.08
N ASN A 146 -3.46 -21.86 -9.11
CA ASN A 146 -3.48 -22.38 -7.75
C ASN A 146 -4.09 -21.35 -6.78
N TYR A 147 -5.26 -21.67 -6.22
CA TYR A 147 -5.98 -20.82 -5.26
C TYR A 147 -5.17 -20.55 -3.97
N GLN A 148 -4.33 -21.50 -3.53
CA GLN A 148 -3.44 -21.30 -2.38
C GLN A 148 -2.31 -20.34 -2.74
N GLY A 149 -1.75 -20.50 -3.95
CA GLY A 149 -0.80 -19.57 -4.58
C GLY A 149 -1.29 -18.13 -4.55
N PHE A 150 -2.50 -17.94 -5.05
CA PHE A 150 -3.16 -16.64 -5.09
C PHE A 150 -3.32 -16.00 -3.72
N GLY A 151 -3.91 -16.73 -2.75
CA GLY A 151 -4.12 -16.20 -1.41
C GLY A 151 -2.83 -15.76 -0.72
N MET A 152 -1.75 -16.54 -0.91
CA MET A 152 -0.46 -16.22 -0.33
C MET A 152 0.24 -15.05 -1.04
N ALA A 153 0.14 -14.96 -2.36
CA ALA A 153 0.66 -13.82 -3.12
C ALA A 153 -0.04 -12.51 -2.73
N CYS A 154 -1.36 -12.53 -2.55
CA CYS A 154 -2.09 -11.37 -2.02
C CYS A 154 -1.60 -10.98 -0.62
N PHE A 155 -1.38 -11.96 0.26
CA PHE A 155 -0.91 -11.71 1.61
C PHE A 155 0.53 -11.16 1.64
N ASP A 156 1.42 -11.69 0.79
CA ASP A 156 2.78 -11.18 0.59
C ASP A 156 2.76 -9.74 0.10
N GLY A 157 1.91 -9.42 -0.89
CA GLY A 157 1.73 -8.06 -1.39
C GLY A 157 1.25 -7.08 -0.31
N VAL A 158 0.28 -7.49 0.51
CA VAL A 158 -0.19 -6.68 1.67
C VAL A 158 0.95 -6.47 2.68
N MET A 159 1.68 -7.53 3.04
CA MET A 159 2.78 -7.43 4.00
C MET A 159 3.93 -6.57 3.50
N GLY A 160 4.32 -6.74 2.23
CA GLY A 160 5.29 -5.87 1.56
C GLY A 160 4.86 -4.41 1.57
N TRP A 161 3.56 -4.15 1.38
CA TRP A 161 3.02 -2.80 1.44
C TRP A 161 3.09 -2.17 2.83
N VAL A 162 2.72 -2.92 3.87
CA VAL A 162 2.83 -2.47 5.27
C VAL A 162 4.29 -2.19 5.64
N TYR A 163 5.19 -3.05 5.18
CA TYR A 163 6.64 -2.85 5.31
C TYR A 163 7.10 -1.53 4.69
N LEU A 164 6.70 -1.22 3.46
CA LEU A 164 7.07 0.03 2.79
C LEU A 164 6.57 1.27 3.55
N ILE A 165 5.37 1.22 4.14
CA ILE A 165 4.83 2.32 4.96
C ILE A 165 5.68 2.52 6.23
N CYS A 166 5.97 1.44 6.96
CA CYS A 166 6.80 1.52 8.17
C CYS A 166 8.22 2.02 7.86
N LEU A 167 8.80 1.58 6.75
CA LEU A 167 10.08 2.08 6.25
C LEU A 167 10.02 3.59 5.94
N GLY A 168 8.97 4.05 5.27
CA GLY A 168 8.74 5.46 4.99
C GLY A 168 8.62 6.30 6.26
N TYR A 169 7.89 5.82 7.27
CA TYR A 169 7.80 6.48 8.57
C TYR A 169 9.16 6.60 9.26
N LEU A 170 9.95 5.52 9.25
CA LEU A 170 11.30 5.52 9.80
C LEU A 170 12.20 6.54 9.10
N ALA A 171 12.19 6.58 7.77
CA ALA A 171 12.98 7.54 6.99
C ALA A 171 12.61 8.99 7.30
N VAL A 172 11.31 9.30 7.42
CA VAL A 172 10.83 10.64 7.78
C VAL A 172 11.29 11.04 9.20
N VAL A 173 11.17 10.14 10.17
CA VAL A 173 11.55 10.42 11.57
C VAL A 173 13.06 10.59 11.72
N ILE A 174 13.88 9.77 11.04
CA ILE A 174 15.34 9.93 11.03
C ILE A 174 15.74 11.28 10.45
N CYS A 175 15.20 11.65 9.29
CA CYS A 175 15.51 12.95 8.69
C CYS A 175 15.04 14.12 9.57
N ALA A 176 13.86 14.02 10.18
CA ALA A 176 13.37 15.06 11.08
C ALA A 176 14.25 15.25 12.33
N THR A 177 14.79 14.16 12.87
CA THR A 177 15.70 14.23 14.04
C THR A 177 17.09 14.75 13.69
N LEU A 178 17.63 14.40 12.53
CA LEU A 178 18.97 14.81 12.11
C LEU A 178 19.01 16.25 11.57
N LEU A 179 17.93 16.77 10.97
CA LEU A 179 17.96 18.00 10.16
C LEU A 179 16.98 19.08 10.63
N LYS A 180 16.88 19.26 11.96
CA LYS A 180 15.99 20.23 12.61
C LYS A 180 15.78 21.52 11.79
N GLY A 181 14.61 21.65 11.17
CA GLY A 181 14.14 22.88 10.53
C GLY A 181 14.59 23.17 9.08
N ASN A 182 15.24 22.24 8.37
CA ASN A 182 15.63 22.49 6.98
C ASN A 182 14.43 22.38 6.00
N ARG A 183 14.33 23.29 5.03
CA ARG A 183 13.24 23.34 4.03
C ARG A 183 13.22 22.12 3.10
N PHE A 184 14.33 21.39 2.99
CA PHE A 184 14.48 20.20 2.13
C PHE A 184 14.24 18.86 2.85
N ASN A 185 13.68 18.86 4.06
CA ASN A 185 13.47 17.63 4.84
C ASN A 185 12.67 16.54 4.09
N GLY A 186 11.71 16.91 3.25
CA GLY A 186 10.96 15.96 2.44
C GLY A 186 11.82 15.23 1.40
N LEU A 187 12.65 15.94 0.64
CA LEU A 187 13.50 15.33 -0.39
C LEU A 187 14.56 14.44 0.25
N LEU A 188 15.13 14.84 1.38
CA LEU A 188 16.10 13.99 2.05
C LEU A 188 15.46 12.75 2.69
N SER A 189 14.23 12.82 3.20
CA SER A 189 13.52 11.62 3.66
C SER A 189 13.27 10.62 2.54
N PHE A 190 13.09 11.09 1.30
CA PHE A 190 13.00 10.22 0.14
C PHE A 190 14.34 9.55 -0.20
N VAL A 191 15.45 10.30 -0.14
CA VAL A 191 16.80 9.73 -0.32
C VAL A 191 17.11 8.71 0.78
N ALA A 192 16.80 9.01 2.04
CA ALA A 192 16.98 8.08 3.15
C ALA A 192 16.13 6.81 2.96
N PHE A 193 14.89 6.95 2.50
CA PHE A 193 14.04 5.82 2.14
C PHE A 193 14.68 4.92 1.07
N LEU A 194 15.24 5.51 0.00
CA LEU A 194 15.92 4.75 -1.06
C LEU A 194 17.18 4.05 -0.56
N VAL A 195 18.00 4.71 0.26
CA VAL A 195 19.22 4.09 0.80
C VAL A 195 18.87 2.90 1.69
N ILE A 196 17.90 3.06 2.59
CA ILE A 196 17.50 1.98 3.49
C ILE A 196 16.81 0.86 2.71
N SER A 197 15.98 1.17 1.70
CA SER A 197 15.34 0.15 0.88
C SER A 197 16.36 -0.69 0.10
N LEU A 198 17.41 -0.06 -0.47
CA LEU A 198 18.50 -0.78 -1.14
C LEU A 198 19.23 -1.72 -0.18
N VAL A 199 19.55 -1.26 1.04
CA VAL A 199 20.20 -2.09 2.05
C VAL A 199 19.32 -3.29 2.42
N VAL A 200 18.03 -3.06 2.64
CA VAL A 200 17.10 -4.15 2.97
C VAL A 200 16.96 -5.13 1.81
N ASN A 201 16.89 -4.65 0.56
CA ASN A 201 16.82 -5.52 -0.61
C ASN A 201 18.09 -6.38 -0.74
N HIS A 202 19.29 -5.82 -0.54
CA HIS A 202 20.52 -6.61 -0.53
C HIS A 202 20.54 -7.69 0.56
N ILE A 203 20.03 -7.39 1.76
CA ILE A 203 19.89 -8.37 2.83
C ILE A 203 18.87 -9.45 2.44
N HIS A 204 17.74 -9.05 1.85
CA HIS A 204 16.72 -9.96 1.39
C HIS A 204 17.27 -10.93 0.32
N ASP A 205 17.99 -10.42 -0.66
CA ASP A 205 18.59 -11.22 -1.73
C ASP A 205 19.71 -12.13 -1.19
N ALA A 206 20.49 -11.67 -0.20
CA ALA A 206 21.50 -12.52 0.43
C ALA A 206 20.89 -13.71 1.21
N ILE A 207 19.69 -13.56 1.76
CA ILE A 207 19.03 -14.61 2.55
C ILE A 207 18.19 -15.53 1.67
N TYR A 208 17.49 -14.97 0.68
CA TYR A 208 16.47 -15.69 -0.08
C TYR A 208 16.77 -15.81 -1.58
N GLY A 209 17.85 -15.21 -2.09
CA GLY A 209 18.16 -15.08 -3.53
C GLY A 209 18.12 -16.39 -4.32
N ASP A 210 18.51 -17.51 -3.70
CA ASP A 210 18.54 -18.83 -4.34
C ASP A 210 17.16 -19.53 -4.41
N LEU A 211 16.13 -18.98 -3.77
CA LEU A 211 14.78 -19.54 -3.80
C LEU A 211 14.03 -19.10 -5.06
N TYR A 212 13.38 -20.05 -5.75
CA TYR A 212 12.50 -19.78 -6.89
C TYR A 212 11.42 -18.74 -6.54
N ILE A 213 11.30 -17.72 -7.39
CA ILE A 213 10.47 -16.51 -7.21
C ILE A 213 9.01 -16.84 -6.87
N TYR A 214 8.45 -17.88 -7.49
CA TYR A 214 7.05 -18.28 -7.34
C TYR A 214 6.83 -19.54 -6.49
N SER A 215 7.87 -20.00 -5.78
CA SER A 215 7.72 -21.14 -4.87
C SER A 215 6.96 -20.72 -3.60
N MET A 216 6.11 -21.63 -3.08
CA MET A 216 5.40 -21.39 -1.81
C MET A 216 6.36 -21.09 -0.65
N THR A 217 7.51 -21.75 -0.64
CA THR A 217 8.55 -21.54 0.38
C THR A 217 9.07 -20.10 0.38
N ARG A 218 9.30 -19.50 -0.81
CA ARG A 218 9.69 -18.09 -0.96
C ARG A 218 8.62 -17.15 -0.41
N LEU A 219 7.35 -17.38 -0.77
CA LEU A 219 6.24 -16.51 -0.32
C LEU A 219 6.10 -16.51 1.21
N ILE A 220 6.14 -17.69 1.84
CA ILE A 220 6.10 -17.81 3.31
C ILE A 220 7.28 -17.06 3.95
N SER A 221 8.48 -17.23 3.40
CA SER A 221 9.66 -16.58 3.95
C SER A 221 9.64 -15.06 3.78
N ASN A 222 9.15 -14.55 2.64
CA ASN A 222 9.00 -13.12 2.39
C ASN A 222 8.04 -12.47 3.37
N VAL A 223 6.87 -13.10 3.58
CA VAL A 223 5.87 -12.66 4.56
C VAL A 223 6.48 -12.57 5.96
N GLY A 224 7.22 -13.59 6.40
CA GLY A 224 7.90 -13.59 7.69
C GLY A 224 8.95 -12.49 7.82
N PHE A 225 9.73 -12.27 6.76
CA PHE A 225 10.75 -11.23 6.69
C PHE A 225 10.13 -9.82 6.79
N TYR A 226 9.08 -9.53 6.01
CA TYR A 226 8.38 -8.25 6.08
C TYR A 226 7.66 -8.04 7.42
N ALA A 227 7.08 -9.09 8.02
CA ALA A 227 6.47 -9.01 9.34
C ALA A 227 7.49 -8.70 10.45
N LEU A 228 8.69 -9.28 10.38
CA LEU A 228 9.77 -8.95 11.32
C LEU A 228 10.26 -7.51 11.15
N LEU A 229 10.51 -7.08 9.91
CA LEU A 229 10.99 -5.73 9.62
C LEU A 229 9.98 -4.65 9.97
N THR A 230 8.69 -4.88 9.70
CA THR A 230 7.61 -3.96 10.10
C THR A 230 7.60 -3.72 11.61
N LEU A 231 7.72 -4.79 12.40
CA LEU A 231 7.79 -4.70 13.86
C LEU A 231 9.05 -3.95 14.29
N LEU A 232 10.21 -4.30 13.73
CA LEU A 232 11.49 -3.66 14.04
C LEU A 232 11.46 -2.16 13.74
N PHE A 233 11.02 -1.78 12.53
CA PHE A 233 10.93 -0.40 12.10
C PHE A 233 9.91 0.38 12.92
N TYR A 234 8.76 -0.21 13.25
CA TYR A 234 7.79 0.43 14.13
C TYR A 234 8.39 0.75 15.51
N LEU A 235 9.06 -0.21 16.14
CA LEU A 235 9.69 -0.02 17.45
C LEU A 235 10.80 1.03 17.40
N ILE A 236 11.69 0.95 16.42
CA ILE A 236 12.78 1.93 16.25
C ILE A 236 12.20 3.33 16.04
N THR A 237 11.21 3.47 15.16
CA THR A 237 10.59 4.76 14.83
C THR A 237 9.91 5.37 16.06
N ALA A 238 9.15 4.57 16.81
CA ALA A 238 8.50 5.03 18.04
C ALA A 238 9.51 5.42 19.12
N TRP A 239 10.60 4.65 19.27
CA TRP A 239 11.69 4.96 20.22
C TRP A 239 12.41 6.25 19.87
N ILE A 240 12.71 6.48 18.58
CA ILE A 240 13.31 7.75 18.12
C ILE A 240 12.35 8.91 18.39
N MET A 241 11.05 8.72 18.16
CA MET A 241 10.04 9.73 18.45
C MET A 241 9.97 10.11 19.94
N ASP A 242 10.01 9.16 20.87
CA ASP A 242 9.97 9.48 22.30
C ASP A 242 11.28 10.12 22.82
N ASN A 243 12.44 9.70 22.33
CA ASN A 243 13.72 10.08 22.92
C ASN A 243 14.49 11.20 22.20
N LYS A 244 14.27 11.38 20.89
CA LYS A 244 15.10 12.26 20.04
C LYS A 244 14.31 13.40 19.41
N LEU A 245 13.01 13.21 19.18
CA LEU A 245 12.10 14.30 18.89
C LEU A 245 11.79 15.00 20.22
N SER A 246 12.69 15.90 20.61
CA SER A 246 12.48 16.81 21.73
C SER A 246 11.22 17.63 21.44
N VAL A 247 10.09 17.19 21.98
CA VAL A 247 8.85 17.96 21.94
C VAL A 247 8.91 19.08 22.97
#